data_AF-A0A1I6FWT8-F1
#
_entry.id   AF-A0A1I6FWT8-F1
#
_cell.length_a   1.000
_cell.length_b   1.000
_cell.length_c   1.000
_cell.angle_alpha   90.00
_cell.angle_beta   90.00
_cell.angle_gamma   90.00
#
_symmetry.space_group_name_H-M   'P 1'
#
loop_
_entity.id
_entity.type
_entity.pdbx_description
1 polymer ?
#
loop_
_entity_poly.entity_id
_entity_poly.type
_entity_poly.pdbx_seq_one_letter_code
_entity_poly.pdbx_strand_id
1 'polypeptide(L)'
;MKKTIFRYGLYGGIFICVLFLASWYLMPDLDFDAQEIAGYASMILALIFVFFGIRHYRDQVNSGTLSMASGIKIGLGISLITALCFGLLDLAYVLWLEPDFMENYYQAVLADLQASLPAEEFEMRKAAMEAEKELFSNPFISFALMTFTVFLIGIVITLISTLILKRKASDEI
;
A
#
# COMPACT_ATOMS: atom_id res chain seq x y z
N MET A 1 6.28 -21.64 -7.39
CA MET A 1 5.57 -20.37 -7.61
C MET A 1 4.62 -20.04 -6.47
N LYS A 2 3.52 -20.78 -6.27
CA LYS A 2 2.53 -20.49 -5.19
C LYS A 2 3.14 -20.34 -3.79
N LYS A 3 4.03 -21.26 -3.41
CA LYS A 3 4.77 -21.19 -2.13
C LYS A 3 5.59 -19.90 -1.99
N THR A 4 6.22 -19.44 -3.07
CA THR A 4 6.99 -18.18 -3.10
C THR A 4 6.06 -16.99 -2.92
N ILE A 5 4.95 -16.95 -3.66
CA ILE A 5 3.94 -15.89 -3.57
C ILE A 5 3.44 -15.76 -2.12
N PHE A 6 3.00 -16.87 -1.52
CA PHE A 6 2.43 -16.84 -0.17
C PHE A 6 3.47 -16.43 0.88
N ARG A 7 4.68 -17.01 0.81
CA ARG A 7 5.76 -16.70 1.78
C ARG A 7 6.16 -15.22 1.72
N TYR A 8 6.45 -14.69 0.54
CA TYR A 8 6.91 -13.30 0.40
C TYR A 8 5.77 -12.29 0.52
N GLY A 9 4.54 -12.67 0.15
CA GLY A 9 3.33 -11.89 0.43
C GLY A 9 3.10 -11.74 1.93
N LEU A 10 3.23 -12.80 2.72
CA LEU A 10 3.14 -12.70 4.18
C LEU A 10 4.29 -11.89 4.79
N TYR A 11 5.51 -11.98 4.26
CA TYR A 11 6.60 -11.12 4.72
C TYR A 11 6.29 -9.65 4.49
N GLY A 12 5.80 -9.29 3.29
CA GLY A 12 5.35 -7.93 3.01
C GLY A 12 4.17 -7.50 3.89
N GLY A 13 3.17 -8.37 4.03
CA GLY A 13 1.99 -8.12 4.86
C GLY A 13 2.31 -7.92 6.35
N ILE A 14 3.16 -8.76 6.93
CA ILE A 14 3.59 -8.58 8.33
C ILE A 14 4.41 -7.30 8.46
N PHE A 15 5.34 -7.05 7.54
CA PHE A 15 6.23 -5.91 7.62
C PHE A 15 5.48 -4.57 7.49
N ILE A 16 4.52 -4.47 6.57
CA ILE A 16 3.70 -3.25 6.45
C ILE A 16 2.87 -3.01 7.70
N CYS A 17 2.32 -4.07 8.31
CA CYS A 17 1.58 -3.94 9.56
C CYS A 17 2.47 -3.49 10.72
N VAL A 18 3.68 -4.03 10.83
CA VAL A 18 4.64 -3.61 11.85
C VAL A 18 5.04 -2.16 11.66
N LEU A 19 5.32 -1.72 10.44
CA LEU A 19 5.68 -0.33 10.17
C LEU A 19 4.54 0.64 10.51
N PHE A 20 3.31 0.30 10.12
CA PHE A 20 2.13 1.11 10.44
C PHE A 20 1.92 1.22 11.96
N LEU A 21 1.89 0.10 12.66
CA LEU A 21 1.69 0.08 14.12
C LEU A 21 2.85 0.76 14.87
N ALA A 22 4.09 0.63 14.37
CA ALA A 22 5.24 1.32 14.93
C ALA A 22 5.11 2.84 14.74
N SER A 23 4.71 3.30 13.56
CA SER A 23 4.45 4.73 13.31
C SER A 23 3.37 5.26 14.25
N TRP A 24 2.26 4.54 14.36
CA TRP A 24 1.15 4.92 15.23
C TRP A 24 1.54 4.98 16.72
N TYR A 25 2.29 3.99 17.21
CA TYR A 25 2.64 3.91 18.64
C TYR A 25 3.85 4.76 19.04
N LEU A 26 4.87 4.87 18.19
CA LEU A 26 6.12 5.56 18.52
C LEU A 26 6.12 7.03 18.13
N MET A 27 5.22 7.44 17.24
CA MET A 27 5.17 8.79 16.71
C MET A 27 3.73 9.37 16.77
N PRO A 28 3.10 9.39 17.95
CA PRO A 28 1.70 9.81 18.09
C PRO A 28 1.45 11.28 17.78
N ASP A 29 2.48 12.13 17.91
CA ASP A 29 2.39 13.58 17.72
C ASP A 29 2.71 14.03 16.28
N LEU A 30 2.82 13.11 15.32
CA LEU A 30 2.99 13.47 13.91
C LEU A 30 1.75 14.21 13.41
N ASP A 31 1.93 15.30 12.68
CA ASP A 31 0.84 15.92 11.92
C ASP A 31 0.39 15.00 10.78
N PHE A 32 -0.79 15.29 10.19
CA PHE A 32 -1.37 14.44 9.16
C PHE A 32 -0.49 14.35 7.90
N ASP A 33 0.19 15.43 7.52
CA ASP A 33 1.10 15.45 6.36
C ASP A 33 2.28 14.48 6.55
N ALA A 34 2.92 14.52 7.72
CA ALA A 34 4.03 13.63 8.03
C ALA A 34 3.57 12.17 8.20
N GLN A 35 2.37 11.94 8.73
CA GLN A 35 1.75 10.61 8.77
C GLN A 35 1.51 10.05 7.37
N GLU A 36 1.01 10.87 6.42
CA GLU A 36 0.79 10.46 5.03
C GLU A 36 2.10 10.04 4.37
N ILE A 37 3.16 10.86 4.52
CA ILE A 37 4.50 10.56 3.98
C ILE A 37 5.03 9.24 4.57
N ALA A 38 4.93 9.06 5.90
CA ALA A 38 5.35 7.84 6.58
C ALA A 38 4.57 6.61 6.10
N GLY A 39 3.27 6.78 5.83
CA GLY A 39 2.39 5.76 5.25
C GLY A 39 2.89 5.28 3.90
N TYR A 40 3.07 6.18 2.93
CA TYR A 40 3.56 5.81 1.59
C TYR A 40 4.97 5.23 1.61
N ALA A 41 5.86 5.77 2.45
CA ALA A 41 7.19 5.21 2.63
C ALA A 41 7.12 3.75 3.12
N SER A 42 6.25 3.48 4.10
CA SER A 42 6.04 2.13 4.64
C SER A 42 5.48 1.16 3.60
N MET A 43 4.54 1.62 2.75
CA MET A 43 4.00 0.83 1.64
C MET A 43 5.12 0.41 0.67
N ILE A 44 5.95 1.36 0.24
CA ILE A 44 7.07 1.09 -0.69
C ILE A 44 8.09 0.14 -0.06
N LEU A 45 8.46 0.38 1.20
CA LEU A 45 9.40 -0.46 1.94
C LEU A 45 8.89 -1.90 2.07
N ALA A 46 7.61 -2.10 2.38
CA ALA A 46 7.04 -3.44 2.45
C ALA A 46 6.95 -4.15 1.09
N LEU A 47 6.77 -3.40 0.01
CA LEU A 47 6.76 -3.97 -1.33
C LEU A 47 8.16 -4.38 -1.83
N ILE A 48 9.24 -4.14 -1.08
CA ILE A 48 10.57 -4.69 -1.40
C ILE A 48 10.56 -6.22 -1.49
N PHE A 49 9.66 -6.89 -0.76
CA PHE A 49 9.49 -8.34 -0.81
C PHE A 49 8.99 -8.84 -2.17
N VAL A 50 8.41 -7.97 -3.02
CA VAL A 50 8.11 -8.29 -4.43
C VAL A 50 9.40 -8.64 -5.17
N PHE A 51 10.41 -7.76 -5.08
CA PHE A 51 11.71 -7.98 -5.71
C PHE A 51 12.36 -9.26 -5.18
N PHE A 52 12.42 -9.43 -3.86
CA PHE A 52 13.02 -10.62 -3.26
C PHE A 52 12.28 -11.90 -3.59
N GLY A 53 10.95 -11.86 -3.67
CA GLY A 53 10.14 -13.03 -4.04
C GLY A 53 10.35 -13.45 -5.50
N ILE A 54 10.39 -12.49 -6.42
CA ILE A 54 10.70 -12.75 -7.83
C ILE A 54 12.12 -13.31 -7.97
N ARG A 55 13.10 -12.69 -7.29
CA ARG A 55 14.50 -13.15 -7.30
C ARG A 55 14.65 -14.55 -6.72
N HIS A 56 14.00 -14.83 -5.59
CA HIS A 56 14.01 -16.16 -4.98
C HIS A 56 13.42 -17.21 -5.91
N TYR A 57 12.29 -16.92 -6.58
CA TYR A 57 11.73 -17.86 -7.55
C TYR A 57 12.71 -18.14 -8.70
N ARG A 58 13.31 -17.10 -9.28
CA ARG A 58 14.31 -17.26 -10.34
C ARG A 58 15.48 -18.12 -9.87
N ASP A 59 16.14 -17.72 -8.79
CA ASP A 59 17.44 -18.28 -8.38
C ASP A 59 17.31 -19.65 -7.72
N GLN A 60 16.27 -19.86 -6.91
CA GLN A 60 16.16 -21.03 -6.02
C GLN A 60 15.09 -22.03 -6.45
N VAL A 61 14.16 -21.63 -7.33
CA VAL A 61 13.01 -22.48 -7.72
C VAL A 61 13.00 -22.81 -9.21
N ASN A 62 13.46 -21.90 -10.07
CA ASN A 62 13.33 -22.00 -11.53
C ASN A 62 14.69 -22.02 -12.24
N SER A 63 15.70 -22.58 -11.58
CA SER A 63 17.05 -22.84 -12.12
C SER A 63 17.70 -21.62 -12.77
N GLY A 64 17.54 -20.44 -12.18
CA GLY A 64 18.16 -19.19 -12.65
C GLY A 64 17.44 -18.49 -13.80
N THR A 65 16.34 -19.05 -14.32
CA THR A 65 15.60 -18.46 -15.44
C THR A 65 14.32 -17.76 -14.97
N LEU A 66 13.91 -16.70 -15.66
CA LEU A 66 12.69 -15.97 -15.36
C LEU A 66 12.08 -15.38 -16.62
N SER A 67 10.88 -15.85 -16.96
CA SER A 67 10.04 -15.25 -18.01
C SER A 67 9.32 -14.00 -17.50
N MET A 68 8.95 -13.11 -18.43
CA MET A 68 8.17 -11.89 -18.12
C MET A 68 6.84 -12.24 -17.43
N ALA A 69 6.10 -13.21 -17.99
CA ALA A 69 4.82 -13.62 -17.46
C ALA A 69 4.93 -14.25 -16.06
N SER A 70 5.99 -15.02 -15.80
CA SER A 70 6.24 -15.60 -14.47
C SER A 70 6.56 -14.52 -13.43
N GLY A 71 7.41 -13.55 -13.78
CA GLY A 71 7.75 -12.44 -12.88
C GLY A 71 6.53 -11.60 -12.51
N ILE A 72 5.73 -11.21 -13.51
CA ILE A 72 4.49 -10.44 -13.28
C ILE A 72 3.52 -11.24 -12.39
N LYS A 73 3.26 -12.51 -12.68
CA LYS A 73 2.35 -13.34 -11.86
C LYS A 73 2.79 -13.42 -10.40
N ILE A 74 4.10 -13.56 -10.16
CA ILE A 74 4.64 -13.66 -8.81
C ILE A 74 4.52 -12.32 -8.09
N GLY A 75 4.96 -11.23 -8.73
CA GLY A 75 4.95 -9.91 -8.11
C GLY A 75 3.54 -9.41 -7.82
N LEU A 76 2.59 -9.62 -8.74
CA LEU A 76 1.18 -9.27 -8.51
C LEU A 76 0.59 -10.10 -7.37
N GLY A 77 0.90 -11.40 -7.30
CA GLY A 77 0.44 -12.26 -6.21
C GLY A 77 0.97 -11.81 -4.84
N ILE A 78 2.25 -11.44 -4.76
CA ILE A 78 2.87 -10.92 -3.53
C ILE A 78 2.23 -9.58 -3.15
N SER A 79 2.12 -8.67 -4.13
CA SER A 79 1.54 -7.33 -3.93
C SER A 79 0.10 -7.40 -3.43
N LEU A 80 -0.71 -8.30 -4.00
CA LEU A 80 -2.09 -8.48 -3.58
C LEU A 80 -2.21 -8.97 -2.13
N ILE A 81 -1.37 -9.92 -1.71
CA ILE A 81 -1.37 -10.40 -0.33
C ILE A 81 -0.95 -9.27 0.62
N THR A 82 0.12 -8.56 0.32
CA THR A 82 0.58 -7.41 1.12
C THR A 82 -0.51 -6.34 1.24
N ALA A 83 -1.16 -6.00 0.12
CA ALA A 83 -2.22 -5.02 0.05
C ALA A 83 -3.45 -5.43 0.88
N LEU A 84 -3.88 -6.69 0.80
CA LEU A 84 -5.00 -7.19 1.61
C LEU A 84 -4.66 -7.19 3.11
N CYS A 85 -3.43 -7.54 3.49
CA CYS A 85 -3.00 -7.44 4.88
C CYS A 85 -3.09 -5.99 5.39
N PHE A 86 -2.65 -5.03 4.58
CA PHE A 86 -2.73 -3.61 4.94
C PHE A 86 -4.17 -3.10 5.00
N GLY A 87 -5.01 -3.42 4.01
CA GLY A 87 -6.41 -3.06 4.05
C GLY A 87 -7.12 -3.64 5.28
N LEU A 88 -6.85 -4.90 5.64
CA LEU A 88 -7.44 -5.49 6.86
C LEU A 88 -6.97 -4.79 8.14
N LEU A 89 -5.71 -4.34 8.18
CA LEU A 89 -5.21 -3.53 9.29
C LEU A 89 -5.90 -2.16 9.33
N ASP A 90 -6.04 -1.48 8.20
CA ASP A 90 -6.76 -0.21 8.09
C ASP A 90 -8.21 -0.35 8.56
N LEU A 91 -8.89 -1.41 8.13
CA LEU A 91 -10.25 -1.72 8.57
C LEU A 91 -10.34 -1.91 10.08
N ALA A 92 -9.40 -2.65 10.67
CA ALA A 92 -9.33 -2.83 12.12
C ALA A 92 -9.04 -1.50 12.83
N TYR A 93 -8.16 -0.68 12.25
CA TYR A 93 -7.77 0.62 12.76
C TYR A 93 -8.98 1.55 12.86
N VAL A 94 -9.72 1.76 11.78
CA VAL A 94 -10.87 2.67 11.74
C VAL A 94 -12.12 2.13 12.45
N LEU A 95 -12.18 0.83 12.75
CA LEU A 95 -13.31 0.24 13.49
C LEU A 95 -13.08 0.17 15.01
N TRP A 96 -11.84 -0.05 15.45
CA TRP A 96 -11.56 -0.41 16.84
C TRP A 96 -10.46 0.41 17.51
N LEU A 97 -9.45 0.86 16.76
CA LEU A 97 -8.34 1.60 17.35
C LEU A 97 -8.63 3.10 17.35
N GLU A 98 -9.03 3.66 16.21
CA GLU A 98 -9.30 5.09 16.03
C GLU A 98 -10.60 5.32 15.22
N PRO A 99 -11.79 5.10 15.82
CA PRO A 99 -13.07 5.22 15.11
C PRO A 99 -13.38 6.64 14.61
N ASP A 100 -12.86 7.65 15.31
CA ASP A 100 -13.06 9.06 14.96
C ASP A 100 -12.01 9.58 13.96
N PHE A 101 -11.11 8.72 13.46
CA PHE A 101 -10.03 9.10 12.55
C PHE A 101 -10.52 9.90 11.35
N MET A 102 -11.54 9.41 10.65
CA MET A 102 -12.04 10.06 9.44
C MET A 102 -12.67 11.43 9.71
N GLU A 103 -13.35 11.59 10.85
CA GLU A 103 -13.90 12.89 11.24
C GLU A 103 -12.76 13.87 11.59
N ASN A 104 -11.81 13.43 12.41
CA ASN A 104 -10.66 14.24 12.81
C ASN A 104 -9.82 14.67 11.59
N TYR A 105 -9.56 13.75 10.67
CA TYR A 105 -8.88 14.02 9.41
C TYR A 105 -9.67 15.02 8.55
N TYR A 106 -10.98 14.82 8.39
CA TYR A 106 -11.85 15.73 7.64
C TYR A 106 -11.81 17.17 8.19
N GLN A 107 -11.90 17.32 9.51
CA GLN A 107 -11.84 18.63 10.15
C GLN A 107 -10.47 19.29 9.98
N ALA A 108 -9.38 18.53 10.08
CA ALA A 108 -8.03 19.04 9.86
C ALA A 108 -7.84 19.54 8.41
N VAL A 109 -8.30 18.76 7.42
CA VAL A 109 -8.24 19.18 6.01
C VAL A 109 -9.09 20.42 5.77
N LEU A 110 -10.30 20.52 6.33
CA LEU A 110 -11.12 21.74 6.20
C LEU A 110 -10.43 22.97 6.80
N ALA A 111 -9.80 22.82 7.97
CA ALA A 111 -9.08 23.92 8.61
C ALA A 111 -7.89 24.39 7.75
N ASP A 112 -7.15 23.46 7.14
CA ASP A 112 -6.05 23.79 6.23
C ASP A 112 -6.54 24.47 4.94
N LEU A 113 -7.62 23.95 4.32
CA LEU A 113 -8.22 24.55 3.13
C LEU A 113 -8.75 25.96 3.41
N GLN A 114 -9.36 26.18 4.58
CA GLN A 114 -9.84 27.50 4.97
C GLN A 114 -8.69 28.50 5.15
N ALA A 115 -7.53 28.03 5.62
CA ALA A 115 -6.34 28.86 5.79
C ALA A 115 -5.60 29.13 4.47
N SER A 116 -5.68 28.21 3.50
CA SER A 116 -4.89 28.25 2.27
C SER A 116 -5.64 28.78 1.04
N LEU A 117 -6.97 28.73 1.01
CA LEU A 117 -7.77 29.09 -0.17
C LEU A 117 -8.60 30.38 0.00
N PRO A 118 -8.90 31.09 -1.11
CA PRO A 118 -9.92 32.14 -1.10
C PRO A 118 -11.30 31.60 -0.72
N ALA A 119 -12.14 32.43 -0.09
CA ALA A 119 -13.44 32.02 0.45
C ALA A 119 -14.37 31.31 -0.56
N GLU A 120 -14.42 31.78 -1.80
CA GLU A 120 -15.26 31.18 -2.85
C GLU A 120 -14.78 29.78 -3.25
N GLU A 121 -13.45 29.58 -3.32
CA GLU A 121 -12.86 28.27 -3.65
C GLU A 121 -12.99 27.29 -2.47
N PHE A 122 -12.84 27.79 -1.23
CA PHE A 122 -13.07 27.01 -0.03
C PHE A 122 -14.49 26.45 0.04
N GLU A 123 -15.52 27.28 -0.17
CA GLU A 123 -16.92 26.82 -0.11
C GLU A 123 -17.24 25.77 -1.19
N MET A 124 -16.71 25.95 -2.41
CA MET A 124 -16.85 24.92 -3.46
C MET A 124 -16.20 23.60 -3.05
N ARG A 125 -14.99 23.64 -2.47
CA ARG A 125 -14.25 22.44 -2.10
C ARG A 125 -14.85 21.74 -0.89
N LYS A 126 -15.29 22.51 0.10
CA LYS A 126 -16.05 22.00 1.25
C LYS A 126 -17.32 21.29 0.81
N ALA A 127 -18.12 21.89 -0.08
CA ALA A 127 -19.34 21.26 -0.60
C ALA A 127 -19.06 19.93 -1.32
N ALA A 128 -17.97 19.86 -2.10
CA ALA A 128 -17.55 18.61 -2.73
C ALA A 128 -17.17 17.54 -1.70
N MET A 129 -16.39 17.91 -0.68
CA MET A 129 -16.01 16.97 0.37
C MET A 129 -17.20 16.52 1.23
N GLU A 130 -18.16 17.41 1.51
CA GLU A 130 -19.40 17.05 2.22
C GLU A 130 -20.24 16.04 1.44
N ALA A 131 -20.31 16.18 0.11
CA ALA A 131 -21.04 15.26 -0.76
C ALA A 131 -20.45 13.83 -0.75
N GLU A 132 -19.14 13.71 -0.50
CA GLU A 132 -18.44 12.43 -0.48
C GLU A 132 -18.19 11.90 0.95
N LYS A 133 -18.51 12.69 1.98
CA LYS A 133 -18.18 12.38 3.39
C LYS A 133 -18.75 11.03 3.84
N GLU A 134 -20.00 10.73 3.52
CA GLU A 134 -20.64 9.47 3.90
C GLU A 134 -19.94 8.26 3.24
N LEU A 135 -19.52 8.41 1.99
CA LEU A 135 -18.82 7.35 1.25
C LEU A 135 -17.45 7.06 1.88
N PHE A 136 -16.66 8.10 2.15
CA PHE A 136 -15.32 7.94 2.74
C PHE A 136 -15.34 7.58 4.23
N SER A 137 -16.42 7.89 4.94
CA SER A 137 -16.61 7.45 6.33
C SER A 137 -16.99 5.98 6.43
N ASN A 138 -17.27 5.29 5.32
CA ASN A 138 -17.58 3.86 5.32
C ASN A 138 -16.28 3.03 5.48
N PRO A 139 -16.14 2.24 6.56
CA PRO A 139 -14.92 1.45 6.81
C PRO A 139 -14.57 0.46 5.70
N PHE A 140 -15.56 -0.10 5.01
CA PHE A 140 -15.32 -1.02 3.90
C PHE A 140 -14.82 -0.32 2.63
N ILE A 141 -15.19 0.95 2.46
CA ILE A 141 -14.64 1.79 1.39
C ILE A 141 -13.20 2.14 1.71
N SER A 142 -12.88 2.50 2.98
CA SER A 142 -11.49 2.71 3.41
C SER A 142 -10.62 1.48 3.15
N PHE A 143 -11.09 0.31 3.59
CA PHE A 143 -10.45 -0.99 3.30
C PHE A 143 -10.15 -1.17 1.81
N ALA A 144 -11.14 -0.92 0.95
CA ALA A 144 -11.02 -1.12 -0.49
C ALA A 144 -10.02 -0.12 -1.09
N LEU A 145 -10.09 1.15 -0.69
CA LEU A 145 -9.19 2.20 -1.14
C LEU A 145 -7.75 1.92 -0.73
N MET A 146 -7.49 1.61 0.55
CA MET A 146 -6.14 1.33 1.04
C MET A 146 -5.55 0.07 0.41
N THR A 147 -6.35 -0.99 0.27
CA THR A 147 -5.94 -2.19 -0.47
C THR A 147 -5.56 -1.84 -1.91
N PHE A 148 -6.41 -1.06 -2.59
CA PHE A 148 -6.19 -0.71 -3.99
C PHE A 148 -4.95 0.16 -4.18
N THR A 149 -4.73 1.15 -3.30
CA THR A 149 -3.55 2.02 -3.29
C THR A 149 -2.26 1.20 -3.18
N VAL A 150 -2.16 0.32 -2.17
CA VAL A 150 -0.96 -0.53 -2.01
C VAL A 150 -0.79 -1.46 -3.21
N PHE A 151 -1.89 -2.01 -3.74
CA PHE A 151 -1.83 -2.89 -4.90
C PHE A 151 -1.33 -2.17 -6.15
N LEU A 152 -1.78 -0.95 -6.42
CA LEU A 152 -1.31 -0.15 -7.56
C LEU A 152 0.19 0.15 -7.48
N ILE A 153 0.70 0.53 -6.31
CA ILE A 153 2.15 0.71 -6.10
C ILE A 153 2.88 -0.62 -6.34
N GLY A 154 2.30 -1.72 -5.86
CA GLY A 154 2.82 -3.07 -6.09
C GLY A 154 2.88 -3.49 -7.55
N ILE A 155 1.93 -3.06 -8.40
CA ILE A 155 1.98 -3.28 -9.85
C ILE A 155 3.22 -2.62 -10.44
N VAL A 156 3.48 -1.36 -10.10
CA VAL A 156 4.66 -0.63 -10.60
C VAL A 156 5.96 -1.33 -10.18
N ILE A 157 6.08 -1.68 -8.89
CA ILE A 157 7.25 -2.37 -8.35
C ILE A 157 7.41 -3.76 -8.99
N THR A 158 6.31 -4.45 -9.27
CA THR A 158 6.30 -5.75 -9.96
C THR A 158 6.87 -5.63 -11.37
N LEU A 159 6.45 -4.63 -12.13
CA LEU A 159 6.94 -4.40 -13.49
C LEU A 159 8.43 -4.10 -13.50
N ILE A 160 8.88 -3.17 -12.64
CA ILE A 160 10.29 -2.80 -12.50
C ILE A 160 11.12 -4.02 -12.10
N SER A 161 10.72 -4.72 -11.03
CA SER A 161 11.42 -5.90 -10.53
C SER A 161 11.51 -7.01 -11.57
N THR A 162 10.43 -7.25 -12.30
CA THR A 162 10.41 -8.27 -13.36
C THR A 162 11.35 -7.90 -14.51
N LEU A 163 11.35 -6.64 -14.96
CA LEU A 163 12.24 -6.17 -16.02
C LEU A 163 13.71 -6.33 -15.62
N ILE A 164 14.07 -5.96 -14.40
CA ILE A 164 15.44 -6.07 -13.88
C ILE A 164 15.88 -7.54 -13.76
N LEU A 165 14.99 -8.44 -13.31
CA LEU A 165 15.36 -9.82 -12.99
C LEU A 165 15.16 -10.81 -14.13
N LYS A 166 14.51 -10.41 -15.23
CA LYS A 166 14.22 -11.26 -16.39
C LYS A 166 15.51 -11.89 -16.93
N ARG A 167 15.51 -13.21 -17.09
CA ARG A 167 16.66 -13.96 -17.59
C ARG A 167 16.18 -15.13 -18.44
N LYS A 168 16.62 -15.19 -19.70
CA LYS A 168 16.39 -16.35 -20.57
C LYS A 168 17.33 -17.49 -20.17
N ALA A 169 16.93 -18.73 -20.46
CA ALA A 169 17.88 -19.84 -20.45
C ALA A 169 19.01 -19.50 -21.42
N SER A 170 20.26 -19.63 -20.99
CA SER A 170 21.38 -19.67 -21.93
C SER A 170 21.25 -20.97 -22.71
N ASP A 171 21.15 -20.86 -24.04
CA ASP A 171 21.37 -22.00 -24.91
C ASP A 171 22.84 -22.41 -24.66
N GLU A 172 23.06 -23.49 -23.90
CA GLU A 172 24.38 -24.12 -23.84
C GLU A 172 24.65 -24.69 -25.24
N ILE A 173 25.64 -24.07 -25.91
CA ILE A 173 26.24 -24.49 -27.19
C ILE A 173 27.20 -25.65 -26.92
#